data_AF-A0A1B0CE62-F1
#
_entry.id   AF-A0A1B0CE62-F1
#
_cell.length_a   1.000
_cell.length_b   1.000
_cell.length_c   1.000
_cell.angle_alpha   90.00
_cell.angle_beta   90.00
_cell.angle_gamma   90.00
#
_symmetry.space_group_name_H-M   'P 1'
#
loop_
_entity.id
_entity.type
_entity.pdbx_description
1 polymer ?
#
loop_
_entity_poly.entity_id
_entity_poly.type
_entity_poly.pdbx_seq_one_letter_code
_entity_poly.pdbx_strand_id
1 'polypeptide(L)'
;NSKQTSVGATATNYVPSHPGELEELQHVLHFPEEVALRITDAEYQLFYQVPPVEYFKHVILELQGETAAVPPTPPPRSSIRGLQKRFDEVCSWVAHFIVSQSSQDERKAAFACLLRAALTCWNIGNFNGALEITTGL
;
A
#
# COMPACT_ATOMS: atom_id res chain seq x y z
N ASN A 1 -42.94 28.09 10.23
CA ASN A 1 -42.93 26.82 9.48
C ASN A 1 -41.49 26.46 9.15
N SER A 2 -40.80 25.86 10.12
CA SER A 2 -39.45 25.34 9.97
C SER A 2 -39.50 24.00 9.25
N LYS A 3 -38.70 23.83 8.20
CA LYS A 3 -38.26 22.50 7.76
C LYS A 3 -36.75 22.47 7.82
N GLN A 4 -36.28 21.89 8.93
CA GLN A 4 -34.92 21.46 9.18
C GLN A 4 -34.78 20.08 8.53
N THR A 5 -34.11 20.00 7.38
CA THR A 5 -33.67 18.72 6.81
C THR A 5 -32.23 18.49 7.25
N SER A 6 -32.10 17.80 8.37
CA SER A 6 -30.88 17.10 8.78
C SER A 6 -30.63 15.95 7.80
N VAL A 7 -29.53 16.01 7.05
CA VAL A 7 -28.96 14.83 6.42
C VAL A 7 -27.69 14.52 7.20
N GLY A 8 -27.85 13.68 8.22
CA GLY A 8 -26.73 13.03 8.88
C GLY A 8 -26.13 12.02 7.90
N ALA A 9 -24.99 12.37 7.31
CA ALA A 9 -24.13 11.39 6.67
C ALA A 9 -23.49 10.54 7.79
N THR A 10 -24.02 9.34 7.98
CA THR A 10 -23.35 8.30 8.76
C THR A 10 -22.03 7.98 8.05
N ALA A 11 -20.92 8.39 8.65
CA ALA A 11 -19.60 7.92 8.27
C ALA A 11 -19.59 6.39 8.43
N THR A 12 -19.76 5.67 7.33
CA THR A 12 -19.46 4.25 7.28
C THR A 12 -18.00 4.11 7.68
N ASN A 13 -17.73 3.40 8.78
CA ASN A 13 -16.38 2.95 9.13
C ASN A 13 -15.86 2.11 7.96
N TYR A 14 -15.16 2.75 7.03
CA TYR A 14 -14.49 2.10 5.94
C TYR A 14 -13.28 1.39 6.54
N VAL A 15 -13.41 0.08 6.78
CA VAL A 15 -12.25 -0.78 7.03
C VAL A 15 -11.67 -1.06 5.64
N PRO A 16 -10.48 -0.56 5.30
CA PRO A 16 -9.88 -0.89 4.03
C PRO A 16 -9.70 -2.41 4.00
N SER A 17 -10.29 -3.07 3.01
CA SER A 17 -10.03 -4.49 2.77
C SER A 17 -8.68 -4.58 2.08
N HIS A 18 -7.69 -5.05 2.82
CA HIS A 18 -6.35 -5.28 2.30
C HIS A 18 -6.31 -6.65 1.63
N PRO A 19 -5.41 -6.88 0.66
CA PRO A 19 -5.15 -8.22 0.16
C PRO A 19 -4.83 -9.16 1.35
N GLY A 20 -5.36 -10.39 1.33
CA GLY A 20 -5.19 -11.34 2.45
C GLY A 20 -3.72 -11.61 2.81
N GLU A 21 -2.81 -11.49 1.85
CA GLU A 21 -1.36 -11.51 2.08
C GLU A 21 -0.91 -10.47 3.14
N LEU A 22 -1.44 -9.25 3.10
CA LEU A 22 -1.09 -8.20 4.07
C LEU A 22 -1.66 -8.49 5.46
N GLU A 23 -2.81 -9.16 5.55
CA GLU A 23 -3.35 -9.63 6.83
C GLU A 23 -2.45 -10.73 7.40
N GLU A 24 -1.99 -11.67 6.57
CA GLU A 24 -1.03 -12.70 6.98
C GLU A 24 0.30 -12.09 7.46
N LEU A 25 0.77 -11.01 6.83
CA LEU A 25 1.99 -10.31 7.25
C LEU A 25 1.91 -9.78 8.69
N GLN A 26 0.72 -9.38 9.16
CA GLN A 26 0.55 -8.90 10.54
C GLN A 26 0.97 -9.95 11.56
N HIS A 27 0.71 -11.23 11.28
CA HIS A 27 1.04 -12.33 12.17
C HIS A 27 2.55 -12.61 12.24
N VAL A 28 3.32 -12.21 11.23
CA VAL A 28 4.77 -12.45 11.15
C VAL A 28 5.62 -11.20 11.36
N LEU A 29 5.03 -10.06 11.74
CA LEU A 29 5.74 -8.78 11.97
C LEU A 29 6.87 -8.83 13.01
N HIS A 30 6.92 -9.87 13.84
CA HIS A 30 8.00 -10.11 14.77
C HIS A 30 9.26 -10.70 14.10
N PHE A 31 9.15 -11.20 12.87
CA PHE A 31 10.23 -11.66 11.99
C PHE A 31 10.39 -10.70 10.79
N PRO A 32 11.17 -9.61 10.92
CA PRO A 32 11.29 -8.61 9.88
C PRO A 32 11.88 -9.15 8.57
N GLU A 33 12.70 -10.20 8.62
CA GLU A 33 13.22 -10.91 7.44
C GLU A 33 12.12 -11.59 6.63
N GLU A 34 11.19 -12.30 7.27
CA GLU A 34 10.08 -12.97 6.57
C GLU A 34 9.13 -11.94 5.93
N VAL A 35 8.84 -10.85 6.65
CA VAL A 35 8.02 -9.75 6.11
C VAL A 35 8.66 -9.14 4.87
N ALA A 36 9.95 -8.82 4.95
CA ALA A 36 10.69 -8.24 3.84
C ALA A 36 10.75 -9.19 2.63
N LEU A 37 10.98 -10.48 2.86
CA LEU A 37 11.02 -11.49 1.80
C LEU A 37 9.68 -11.64 1.09
N ARG A 38 8.56 -11.66 1.84
CA ARG A 38 7.22 -11.79 1.25
C ARG A 38 6.79 -10.55 0.46
N ILE A 39 7.04 -9.35 0.99
CA ILE A 39 6.81 -8.11 0.25
C ILE A 39 7.64 -8.12 -1.05
N THR A 40 8.92 -8.51 -0.95
CA THR A 40 9.82 -8.60 -2.10
C THR A 40 9.33 -9.61 -3.14
N ASP A 41 8.86 -10.79 -2.73
CA ASP A 41 8.35 -11.81 -3.67
C ASP A 41 7.08 -11.31 -4.38
N ALA A 42 6.13 -10.73 -3.66
CA ALA A 42 4.91 -10.17 -4.25
C ALA A 42 5.21 -9.03 -5.24
N GLU A 43 6.11 -8.12 -4.88
CA GLU A 43 6.56 -7.04 -5.77
C GLU A 43 7.33 -7.55 -6.97
N TYR A 44 8.20 -8.56 -6.78
CA TYR A 44 8.93 -9.19 -7.87
C TYR A 44 7.96 -9.75 -8.91
N GLN A 45 6.93 -10.48 -8.47
CA GLN A 45 5.92 -11.02 -9.37
C GLN A 45 5.19 -9.92 -10.15
N LEU A 46 4.90 -8.77 -9.54
CA LEU A 46 4.20 -7.66 -10.20
C LEU A 46 5.12 -6.88 -11.14
N PHE A 47 6.32 -6.53 -10.69
CA PHE A 47 7.27 -5.70 -11.43
C PHE A 47 7.67 -6.35 -12.76
N TYR A 48 7.99 -7.65 -12.74
CA TYR A 48 8.41 -8.38 -13.94
C TYR A 48 7.27 -8.69 -14.92
N GLN A 49 6.01 -8.49 -14.52
CA GLN A 49 4.87 -8.63 -15.42
C GLN A 49 4.62 -7.37 -16.25
N VAL A 50 5.25 -6.23 -15.95
CA VAL A 50 5.07 -4.99 -16.69
C VAL A 50 6.11 -4.89 -17.82
N PRO A 51 5.69 -4.87 -19.10
CA PRO A 51 6.63 -4.71 -20.20
C PRO A 51 7.38 -3.36 -20.11
N PRO A 52 8.70 -3.30 -20.38
CA PRO A 52 9.47 -2.05 -20.31
C PRO A 52 8.87 -0.89 -21.12
N VAL A 53 8.25 -1.19 -22.27
CA VAL A 53 7.60 -0.21 -23.15
C VAL A 53 6.45 0.54 -22.45
N GLU A 54 5.78 -0.09 -21.49
CA GLU A 54 4.68 0.54 -20.76
C GLU A 54 5.21 1.67 -19.86
N TYR A 55 6.44 1.56 -19.33
CA TYR A 55 7.03 2.64 -18.51
C TYR A 55 7.29 3.88 -19.33
N PHE A 56 7.81 3.73 -20.54
CA PHE A 56 8.01 4.85 -21.46
C PHE A 56 6.68 5.48 -21.87
N LYS A 57 5.67 4.69 -22.22
CA LYS A 57 4.33 5.21 -22.56
C LYS A 57 3.73 5.98 -21.38
N HIS A 58 3.86 5.45 -20.17
CA HIS A 58 3.35 6.11 -18.97
C HIS A 58 3.99 7.48 -18.76
N VAL A 59 5.32 7.56 -18.83
CA VAL A 59 6.05 8.84 -18.69
C VAL A 59 5.68 9.82 -19.80
N ILE A 60 5.54 9.37 -21.04
CA ILE A 60 5.15 10.24 -22.17
C ILE A 60 3.75 10.82 -21.93
N LEU A 61 2.78 9.96 -21.58
CA LEU A 61 1.40 10.40 -21.30
C LEU A 61 1.33 11.32 -20.08
N GLU A 62 2.16 11.06 -19.06
CA GLU A 62 2.25 11.91 -17.87
C GLU A 62 2.78 13.30 -18.20
N LEU A 63 3.85 13.39 -18.99
CA LEU A 63 4.40 14.66 -19.48
C LEU A 63 3.42 15.44 -20.37
N GLN A 64 2.53 14.73 -21.07
CA GLN A 64 1.46 15.31 -21.89
C GLN A 64 0.23 15.71 -21.06
N GLY A 65 0.17 15.33 -19.78
CA GLY A 65 -0.99 15.57 -18.91
C GLY A 65 -2.19 14.67 -19.21
N GLU A 66 -2.00 13.59 -19.96
CA GLU A 66 -3.06 12.72 -20.50
C GLU A 66 -3.36 11.48 -19.62
N THR A 67 -2.69 11.32 -18.49
CA THR A 67 -2.89 10.18 -17.57
C THR A 67 -4.28 10.12 -16.92
N ALA A 68 -5.07 11.20 -17.01
CA ALA A 68 -6.40 11.31 -16.40
C ALA A 68 -7.55 10.67 -17.24
N ALA A 69 -7.32 10.32 -18.51
CA ALA A 69 -8.38 9.90 -19.44
C ALA A 69 -8.63 8.37 -19.48
N VAL A 70 -8.37 7.63 -18.39
CA VAL A 70 -8.44 6.16 -18.38
C VAL A 70 -9.77 5.67 -17.77
N PRO A 71 -10.42 4.61 -18.32
CA PRO A 71 -11.75 4.15 -17.90
C PRO A 71 -11.80 3.70 -16.42
N PRO A 72 -12.99 3.63 -15.80
CA PRO A 72 -13.18 3.22 -14.39
C PRO A 72 -12.90 1.74 -14.12
N THR A 73 -12.26 1.03 -15.04
CA THR A 73 -11.91 -0.38 -14.89
C THR A 73 -10.73 -0.55 -13.95
N PRO A 74 -10.76 -1.53 -13.02
CA PRO A 74 -9.62 -1.82 -12.16
C PRO A 74 -8.38 -2.11 -13.01
N PRO A 75 -7.22 -1.53 -12.69
CA PRO A 75 -6.03 -1.70 -13.51
C PRO A 75 -5.60 -3.17 -13.52
N PRO A 76 -5.12 -3.69 -14.67
CA PRO A 76 -4.49 -5.01 -14.70
C PRO A 76 -3.34 -5.05 -13.69
N ARG A 77 -3.17 -6.18 -13.00
CA ARG A 77 -2.01 -6.39 -12.11
C ARG A 77 -0.68 -6.24 -12.85
N SER A 78 -0.64 -6.65 -14.12
CA SER A 78 0.50 -6.51 -15.04
C SER A 78 0.56 -5.12 -15.69
N SER A 79 0.34 -4.05 -14.91
CA SER A 79 0.41 -2.67 -15.40
C SER A 79 1.06 -1.75 -14.38
N ILE A 80 1.53 -0.60 -14.83
CA ILE A 80 2.11 0.43 -13.94
C ILE A 80 1.09 0.93 -12.91
N ARG A 81 -0.19 1.03 -13.30
CA ARG A 81 -1.28 1.34 -12.38
C ARG A 81 -1.49 0.22 -11.35
N GLY A 82 -1.21 -1.03 -11.73
CA GLY A 82 -1.19 -2.17 -10.82
C GLY A 82 -0.08 -2.05 -9.76
N LEU A 83 1.12 -1.60 -10.18
CA LEU A 83 2.23 -1.32 -9.25
C LEU A 83 1.90 -0.15 -8.31
N GLN A 84 1.37 0.95 -8.85
CA GLN A 84 0.92 2.10 -8.03
C GLN A 84 -0.15 1.68 -7.02
N LYS A 85 -1.14 0.89 -7.46
CA LYS A 85 -2.17 0.34 -6.57
C LYS A 85 -1.57 -0.55 -5.47
N ARG A 86 -0.58 -1.39 -5.79
CA ARG A 86 0.10 -2.23 -4.79
C ARG A 86 0.82 -1.37 -3.76
N PHE A 87 1.52 -0.32 -4.21
CA PHE A 87 2.19 0.65 -3.36
C PHE A 87 1.22 1.29 -2.37
N ASP A 88 0.10 1.81 -2.88
CA ASP A 88 -0.95 2.44 -2.07
C ASP A 88 -1.57 1.44 -1.06
N GLU A 89 -1.75 0.18 -1.45
CA GLU A 89 -2.26 -0.89 -0.58
C GLU A 89 -1.32 -1.18 0.59
N VAL A 90 0.01 -1.24 0.36
CA VAL A 90 0.99 -1.42 1.45
C VAL A 90 1.00 -0.20 2.36
N CYS A 91 1.05 1.01 1.80
CA CYS A 91 1.07 2.25 2.59
C CYS A 91 -0.18 2.36 3.48
N SER A 92 -1.36 2.11 2.90
CA SER A 92 -2.62 2.12 3.64
C SER A 92 -2.67 1.03 4.71
N TRP A 93 -2.15 -0.16 4.43
CA TRP A 93 -2.09 -1.24 5.41
C TRP A 93 -1.21 -0.90 6.60
N VAL A 94 -0.03 -0.33 6.37
CA VAL A 94 0.89 0.11 7.43
C VAL A 94 0.21 1.18 8.32
N ALA A 95 -0.36 2.21 7.70
CA ALA A 95 -1.04 3.28 8.43
C ALA A 95 -2.23 2.73 9.25
N HIS A 96 -3.07 1.90 8.63
CA HIS A 96 -4.20 1.27 9.29
C HIS A 96 -3.76 0.35 10.44
N PHE A 97 -2.70 -0.44 10.25
CA PHE A 97 -2.18 -1.34 11.28
C PHE A 97 -1.72 -0.57 12.52
N ILE A 98 -1.07 0.58 12.36
CA ILE A 98 -0.66 1.43 13.49
C ILE A 98 -1.89 2.07 14.16
N VAL A 99 -2.76 2.71 13.39
CA VAL A 99 -3.90 3.46 13.94
C VAL A 99 -4.93 2.55 14.64
N SER A 100 -5.04 1.29 14.22
CA SER A 100 -5.95 0.31 14.83
C SER A 100 -5.50 -0.23 16.19
N GLN A 101 -4.25 0.00 16.62
CA GLN A 101 -3.78 -0.46 17.93
C GLN A 101 -4.43 0.33 19.06
N SER A 102 -4.85 -0.39 20.11
CA SER A 102 -5.68 0.16 21.18
C SER A 102 -4.89 1.08 22.14
N SER A 103 -3.66 0.70 22.47
CA SER A 103 -2.80 1.44 23.40
C SER A 103 -1.64 2.17 22.72
N GLN A 104 -1.09 3.18 23.39
CA GLN A 104 0.07 3.91 22.87
C GLN A 104 1.32 3.01 22.80
N ASP A 105 1.46 2.06 23.72
CA ASP A 105 2.61 1.16 23.73
C ASP A 105 2.51 0.11 22.63
N GLU A 106 1.31 -0.40 22.33
CA GLU A 106 1.06 -1.22 21.14
C GLU A 106 1.35 -0.45 19.85
N ARG A 107 0.95 0.82 19.75
CA ARG A 107 1.26 1.68 18.59
C ARG A 107 2.77 1.84 18.39
N LYS A 108 3.53 2.07 19.46
CA LYS A 108 5.00 2.15 19.41
C LYS A 108 5.63 0.83 19.00
N ALA A 109 5.12 -0.29 19.52
CA ALA A 109 5.60 -1.63 19.17
C ALA A 109 5.33 -1.95 17.70
N ALA A 110 4.12 -1.65 17.20
CA ALA A 110 3.74 -1.78 15.79
C ALA A 110 4.67 -0.96 14.88
N PHE A 111 4.87 0.32 15.21
CA PHE A 111 5.80 1.19 14.51
C PHE A 111 7.21 0.61 14.47
N ALA A 112 7.73 0.12 15.61
CA ALA A 112 9.06 -0.47 15.69
C ALA A 112 9.19 -1.78 14.89
N CYS A 113 8.14 -2.62 14.84
CA CYS A 113 8.12 -3.81 13.99
C CYS A 113 8.20 -3.44 12.50
N LEU A 114 7.36 -2.50 12.07
CA LEU A 114 7.32 -2.03 10.68
C LEU A 114 8.62 -1.33 10.27
N LEU A 115 9.19 -0.50 11.13
CA LEU A 115 10.48 0.14 10.86
C LEU A 115 11.62 -0.88 10.71
N ARG A 116 11.62 -1.96 11.51
CA ARG A 116 12.57 -3.06 11.33
C ARG A 116 12.36 -3.78 10.00
N ALA A 117 11.12 -4.04 9.61
CA ALA A 117 10.83 -4.62 8.29
C ALA A 117 11.30 -3.71 7.14
N ALA A 118 11.06 -2.40 7.22
CA ALA A 118 11.54 -1.42 6.23
C ALA A 118 13.08 -1.41 6.13
N LEU A 119 13.78 -1.47 7.27
CA LEU A 119 15.24 -1.58 7.29
C LEU A 119 15.71 -2.89 6.66
N THR A 120 14.99 -3.99 6.89
CA THR A 120 15.32 -5.27 6.25
C THR A 120 15.07 -5.25 4.74
N CYS A 121 13.97 -4.65 4.27
CA CYS A 121 13.73 -4.40 2.84
C CYS A 121 14.90 -3.62 2.21
N TRP A 122 15.34 -2.54 2.89
CA TRP A 122 16.51 -1.77 2.46
C TRP A 122 17.78 -2.63 2.37
N ASN A 123 18.05 -3.44 3.40
CA ASN A 123 19.26 -4.26 3.48
C ASN A 123 19.34 -5.36 2.40
N ILE A 124 18.19 -5.88 1.94
CA ILE A 124 18.14 -6.89 0.87
C ILE A 124 18.00 -6.30 -0.53
N GLY A 125 18.02 -4.96 -0.65
CA GLY A 125 17.94 -4.24 -1.93
C GLY A 125 16.51 -4.02 -2.44
N ASN A 126 15.50 -4.32 -1.64
CA ASN A 126 14.12 -3.97 -1.95
C ASN A 126 13.80 -2.54 -1.49
N PHE A 127 14.21 -1.56 -2.29
CA PHE A 127 13.99 -0.16 -1.99
C PHE A 127 12.53 0.28 -2.12
N ASN A 128 11.74 -0.37 -2.98
CA ASN A 128 10.33 -0.05 -3.14
C ASN A 128 9.54 -0.46 -1.89
N GLY A 129 9.71 -1.68 -1.40
CA GLY A 129 9.09 -2.13 -0.16
C GLY A 129 9.55 -1.32 1.06
N ALA A 130 10.81 -0.87 1.09
CA ALA A 130 11.27 0.06 2.13
C ALA A 130 10.51 1.39 2.07
N LEU A 131 10.36 1.96 0.86
CA LEU A 131 9.63 3.22 0.65
C LEU A 131 8.15 3.07 1.03
N GLU A 132 7.46 2.05 0.51
CA GLU A 132 6.06 1.73 0.82
C GLU A 132 5.79 1.69 2.32
N ILE A 133 6.62 0.96 3.06
CA ILE A 133 6.46 0.88 4.52
C ILE A 133 6.68 2.26 5.14
N THR A 134 7.77 2.95 4.81
CA THR A 134 8.07 4.27 5.41
C THR A 134 7.05 5.36 5.05
N THR A 135 6.42 5.29 3.88
CA THR A 135 5.34 6.21 3.47
C THR A 135 4.06 5.97 4.27
N GLY A 136 3.81 4.73 4.70
CA GLY A 136 2.65 4.41 5.54
C GLY A 136 2.85 4.63 7.05
N LEU A 137 4.08 4.89 7.52
CA LEU A 137 4.39 5.18 8.93
C LEU A 137 3.96 6.60 9.33
#